data_AF-A0A2M6XV48-F1
#
_entry.id   AF-A0A2M6XV48-F1
#
_cell.length_a   1.000
_cell.length_b   1.000
_cell.length_c   1.000
_cell.angle_alpha   90.00
_cell.angle_beta   90.00
_cell.angle_gamma   90.00
#
_symmetry.space_group_name_H-M   'P 1'
#
loop_
_entity.id
_entity.type
_entity.pdbx_description
1 polymer ?
#
loop_
_entity_poly.entity_id
_entity_poly.type
_entity_poly.pdbx_seq_one_letter_code
_entity_poly.pdbx_strand_id
1 'polypeptide(L)'
;MPRKYLPITQARKELFQIAQEVQKPDIHYILTIEGKPELVLMSFEEYDSLLETVDFLSEPGALQELKTAEKEIEKGNVYDWNAVKTELEFARKGVMLVADAPKEKYQPKVRKRKKRD
;
A
#
# COMPACT_ATOMS: atom_id res chain seq x y z
N MET A 1 7.97 14.27 12.16
CA MET A 1 7.20 14.52 10.94
C MET A 1 6.79 15.98 10.86
N PRO A 2 7.17 16.73 9.81
CA PRO A 2 6.78 18.12 9.65
C PRO A 2 5.28 18.22 9.36
N ARG A 3 4.54 18.94 10.21
CA ARG A 3 3.10 19.17 10.04
C ARG A 3 2.87 20.45 9.26
N LYS A 4 2.28 20.35 8.06
CA LYS A 4 1.86 21.51 7.27
C LYS A 4 0.41 21.85 7.60
N TYR A 5 0.16 23.05 8.13
CA TYR A 5 -1.19 23.54 8.38
C TYR A 5 -1.65 24.45 7.24
N LEU A 6 -2.87 24.24 6.77
CA LEU A 6 -3.41 24.98 5.63
C LEU A 6 -4.89 25.31 5.86
N PRO A 7 -5.35 26.56 5.66
CA PRO A 7 -6.78 26.86 5.65
C PRO A 7 -7.51 26.04 4.57
N ILE A 8 -8.71 25.54 4.87
CA ILE A 8 -9.51 24.74 3.94
C ILE A 8 -9.77 25.47 2.61
N THR A 9 -9.88 26.80 2.65
CA THR A 9 -10.07 27.66 1.47
C THR A 9 -8.84 27.70 0.56
N GLN A 10 -7.64 27.59 1.12
CA GLN A 10 -6.39 27.49 0.36
C GLN A 10 -6.20 26.07 -0.16
N ALA A 11 -6.45 25.05 0.68
CA ALA A 11 -6.41 23.65 0.26
C ALA A 11 -7.29 23.37 -0.97
N ARG A 12 -8.48 23.98 -1.02
CA ARG A 12 -9.36 23.86 -2.18
C ARG A 12 -8.73 24.37 -3.49
N LYS A 13 -7.90 25.42 -3.44
CA LYS A 13 -7.22 25.98 -4.63
C LYS A 13 -6.04 25.11 -5.07
N GLU A 14 -5.37 24.49 -4.11
CA GLU A 14 -4.11 23.75 -4.30
C GLU A 14 -4.32 22.23 -4.26
N LEU A 15 -5.56 21.74 -4.31
CA LEU A 15 -5.91 20.34 -4.03
C LEU A 15 -5.11 19.34 -4.87
N PHE A 16 -4.93 19.59 -6.16
CA PHE A 16 -4.17 18.69 -7.03
C PHE A 16 -2.68 18.65 -6.69
N GLN A 17 -2.09 19.79 -6.31
CA GLN A 17 -0.71 19.84 -5.84
C GLN A 17 -0.56 19.10 -4.52
N ILE A 18 -1.47 19.35 -3.57
CA ILE A 18 -1.51 18.63 -2.29
C ILE A 18 -1.61 17.12 -2.54
N ALA A 19 -2.50 16.68 -3.42
CA ALA A 19 -2.69 15.27 -3.77
C ALA A 19 -1.42 14.63 -4.36
N GLN A 20 -0.61 15.37 -5.13
CA GLN A 20 0.68 14.90 -5.64
C GLN A 20 1.75 14.87 -4.54
N GLU A 21 1.77 15.85 -3.65
CA GLU A 21 2.77 15.93 -2.58
C GLU A 21 2.60 14.83 -1.54
N VAL A 22 1.37 14.54 -1.13
CA VAL A 22 1.09 13.50 -0.12
C VAL A 22 1.41 12.08 -0.59
N GLN A 23 1.68 11.87 -1.89
CA GLN A 23 2.17 10.57 -2.39
C GLN A 23 3.58 10.25 -1.89
N LYS A 24 4.34 11.24 -1.42
CA LYS A 24 5.63 10.99 -0.82
C LYS A 24 5.43 10.54 0.64
N PRO A 25 6.21 9.57 1.12
CA PRO A 25 6.16 9.14 2.52
C PRO A 25 6.28 10.30 3.49
N ASP A 26 5.65 10.18 4.65
CA ASP A 26 5.70 11.15 5.76
C ASP A 26 5.14 12.56 5.46
N ILE A 27 4.45 12.77 4.32
CA ILE A 27 3.82 14.05 3.98
C ILE A 27 2.31 14.00 4.25
N HIS A 28 1.88 14.81 5.22
CA HIS A 28 0.46 15.05 5.49
C HIS A 28 0.16 16.54 5.69
N TYR A 29 -1.05 16.93 5.32
CA TYR A 29 -1.57 18.28 5.48
C TYR A 29 -2.68 18.29 6.51
N ILE A 30 -2.61 19.21 7.47
CA ILE A 30 -3.68 19.45 8.43
C ILE A 30 -4.47 20.64 7.95
N LEU A 31 -5.74 20.43 7.59
CA LEU A 31 -6.61 21.52 7.15
C LEU A 31 -7.31 22.17 8.33
N THR A 32 -7.34 23.49 8.30
CA THR A 32 -8.04 24.28 9.30
C THR A 32 -9.35 24.86 8.78
N ILE A 33 -10.40 24.81 9.61
CA ILE A 33 -11.68 25.48 9.41
C ILE A 33 -11.82 26.50 10.54
N GLU A 34 -12.05 27.77 10.20
CA GLU A 34 -12.09 28.87 11.19
C GLU A 34 -10.86 28.91 12.12
N GLY A 35 -9.68 28.53 11.59
CA GLY A 35 -8.42 28.48 12.33
C GLY A 35 -8.22 27.24 13.21
N LYS A 36 -9.19 26.32 13.27
CA LYS A 36 -9.10 25.08 14.05
C LYS A 36 -8.72 23.90 13.15
N PRO A 37 -7.79 23.01 13.56
CA PRO A 37 -7.44 21.82 12.79
C PRO A 37 -8.57 20.79 12.84
N GLU A 38 -9.18 20.51 11.69
CA GLU A 38 -10.36 19.63 11.61
C GLU A 38 -10.19 18.44 10.67
N LEU A 39 -9.28 18.51 9.69
CA LEU A 39 -9.09 17.46 8.70
C LEU A 39 -7.60 17.16 8.52
N VAL A 40 -7.30 15.94 8.13
CA VAL A 40 -5.96 15.53 7.68
C VAL A 40 -6.08 14.99 6.26
N LEU A 41 -5.21 15.46 5.37
CA LEU A 41 -5.01 14.90 4.03
C LEU A 41 -3.67 14.17 4.00
N MET A 42 -3.70 12.93 3.55
CA MET A 42 -2.56 12.03 3.34
C MET A 42 -2.84 11.16 2.11
N SER A 43 -1.86 10.40 1.62
CA SER A 43 -2.12 9.41 0.58
C SER A 43 -3.01 8.29 1.11
N PHE A 44 -3.66 7.57 0.19
CA PHE A 44 -4.39 6.36 0.54
C PHE A 44 -3.47 5.30 1.14
N GLU A 45 -2.29 5.10 0.55
CA GLU A 45 -1.29 4.12 1.02
C GLU A 45 -0.84 4.41 2.46
N GLU A 46 -0.61 5.67 2.82
CA GLU A 46 -0.26 6.07 4.19
C GLU A 46 -1.42 5.78 5.15
N TYR A 47 -2.66 6.13 4.78
CA TYR A 47 -3.84 5.86 5.59
C TYR A 47 -4.05 4.36 5.82
N ASP A 48 -3.94 3.56 4.76
CA ASP A 48 -4.10 2.10 4.80
C ASP A 48 -3.00 1.43 5.66
N SER A 49 -1.75 1.89 5.52
CA SER A 49 -0.62 1.43 6.34
C SER A 49 -0.81 1.75 7.82
N LEU A 50 -1.35 2.93 8.15
CA LEU A 50 -1.67 3.30 9.54
C LEU A 50 -2.78 2.41 10.12
N LEU A 51 -3.81 2.09 9.33
CA LEU A 51 -4.87 1.18 9.76
C LEU A 51 -4.33 -0.24 10.00
N GLU A 52 -3.52 -0.76 9.08
CA GLU A 52 -2.89 -2.08 9.24
C GLU A 52 -2.01 -2.12 10.49
N THR A 53 -1.25 -1.05 10.76
CA THR A 53 -0.45 -0.94 11.98
C THR A 53 -1.33 -0.97 13.23
N VAL A 54 -2.47 -0.26 13.24
CA VAL A 54 -3.41 -0.26 14.37
C VAL A 54 -4.05 -1.64 14.55
N ASP A 55 -4.43 -2.29 13.45
CA ASP A 55 -5.02 -3.64 13.47
C ASP A 55 -4.01 -4.64 14.03
N PHE A 56 -2.77 -4.63 13.54
CA PHE A 56 -1.68 -5.46 14.05
C PHE A 56 -1.42 -5.23 15.55
N LEU A 57 -1.36 -3.96 15.99
CA LEU A 57 -1.14 -3.64 17.41
C LEU A 57 -2.33 -4.00 18.31
N SER A 58 -3.52 -4.17 17.74
CA SER A 58 -4.71 -4.58 18.48
C SER A 58 -4.74 -6.09 18.77
N GLU A 59 -3.94 -6.89 18.05
CA GLU A 59 -3.82 -8.32 18.28
C GLU A 59 -3.08 -8.63 19.61
N PRO A 60 -3.68 -9.41 20.52
CA PRO A 60 -3.02 -9.78 21.76
C PRO A 60 -1.75 -10.59 21.51
N GLY A 61 -0.61 -10.09 21.97
CA GLY A 61 0.67 -10.77 21.83
C GLY A 61 1.50 -10.37 20.60
N ALA A 62 0.95 -9.55 19.69
CA ALA A 62 1.64 -9.13 18.46
C ALA A 62 3.04 -8.54 18.71
N LEU A 63 3.18 -7.69 19.73
CA LEU A 63 4.48 -7.10 20.09
C LEU A 63 5.48 -8.14 20.66
N GLN A 64 4.99 -9.17 21.34
CA GLN A 64 5.84 -10.25 21.85
C GLN A 64 6.30 -11.16 20.70
N GLU A 65 5.40 -11.47 19.76
CA GLU A 65 5.72 -12.23 18.56
C GLU A 65 6.73 -11.49 17.70
N LEU A 66 6.54 -10.19 17.47
CA LEU A 66 7.48 -9.34 16.73
C LEU A 66 8.89 -9.38 17.35
N LYS A 67 8.99 -9.19 18.68
CA LYS A 67 10.27 -9.27 19.41
C LYS A 67 10.90 -10.66 19.37
N THR A 68 10.09 -11.70 19.30
CA THR A 68 10.57 -13.08 19.20
C THR A 68 11.14 -13.32 17.80
N ALA A 69 10.44 -12.88 16.77
CA ALA A 69 10.90 -12.93 15.39
C ALA A 69 12.21 -12.16 15.18
N GLU A 70 12.35 -10.95 15.75
CA GLU A 70 13.60 -10.17 15.70
C GLU A 70 14.79 -10.98 16.26
N LYS A 71 14.62 -11.63 17.42
CA LYS A 71 15.66 -12.47 18.04
C LYS A 71 15.97 -13.72 17.23
N GLU A 72 14.98 -14.32 16.57
CA GLU A 72 15.20 -15.47 15.70
C GLU A 72 15.99 -15.09 14.45
N ILE A 73 15.68 -13.94 13.85
CA ILE A 73 16.44 -13.36 12.74
C ILE A 73 17.89 -13.09 13.15
N GLU A 74 18.11 -12.47 14.31
CA GLU A 74 19.46 -12.22 14.84
C GLU A 74 20.26 -13.51 15.08
N LYS A 75 19.59 -14.60 15.49
CA LYS A 75 20.20 -15.91 15.67
C LYS A 75 20.43 -16.67 14.36
N GLY A 76 19.95 -16.14 13.24
CA GLY A 76 19.98 -16.82 11.94
C GLY A 76 18.97 -17.96 11.82
N ASN A 77 17.98 -18.03 12.72
CA ASN A 77 16.87 -18.98 12.67
C ASN A 77 15.84 -18.52 11.64
N VAL A 78 16.25 -18.49 10.37
CA VAL A 78 15.42 -18.08 9.23
C VAL A 78 15.32 -19.22 8.23
N TYR A 79 14.20 -19.29 7.53
CA TYR A 79 14.01 -20.28 6.48
C TYR A 79 14.31 -19.68 5.11
N ASP A 80 15.07 -20.40 4.29
CA ASP A 80 15.26 -20.01 2.88
C ASP A 80 13.96 -20.19 2.09
N TRP A 81 13.68 -19.23 1.20
CA TRP A 81 12.44 -19.23 0.42
C TRP A 81 12.25 -20.48 -0.44
N ASN A 82 13.31 -21.05 -1.00
CA ASN A 82 13.22 -22.28 -1.81
C ASN A 82 12.95 -23.51 -0.95
N ALA A 83 13.54 -23.54 0.26
CA ALA A 83 13.29 -24.61 1.23
C ALA A 83 11.80 -24.60 1.66
N VAL A 84 11.26 -23.44 2.04
CA VAL A 84 9.84 -23.28 2.44
C VAL A 84 8.89 -23.69 1.32
N LYS A 85 9.16 -23.29 0.07
CA LYS A 85 8.32 -23.70 -1.08
C LYS A 85 8.26 -25.21 -1.28
N THR A 86 9.40 -25.87 -1.08
CA THR A 86 9.52 -27.31 -1.26
C THR A 86 8.78 -28.04 -0.15
N GLU A 87 8.96 -27.60 1.10
CA GLU A 87 8.28 -28.14 2.28
C GLU A 87 6.76 -27.98 2.22
N LEU A 88 6.27 -26.79 1.83
CA LEU A 88 4.84 -26.51 1.69
C LEU A 88 4.21 -27.08 0.41
N GLU A 89 4.99 -27.81 -0.41
CA GLU A 89 4.58 -28.34 -1.72
C GLU A 89 3.91 -27.28 -2.62
N PHE A 90 4.41 -26.03 -2.60
CA PHE A 90 3.80 -24.88 -3.28
C PHE A 90 3.64 -25.10 -4.80
N ALA A 91 4.45 -25.99 -5.39
CA ALA A 91 4.39 -26.37 -6.79
C ALA A 91 3.35 -27.45 -7.13
N ARG A 92 2.79 -28.16 -6.13
CA ARG A 92 1.88 -29.31 -6.35
C ARG A 92 0.41 -28.97 -6.23
N LYS A 93 0.03 -27.98 -5.41
CA LYS A 93 -1.35 -27.47 -5.37
C LYS A 93 -1.50 -26.39 -6.42
N GLY A 94 -2.43 -26.58 -7.35
CA GLY A 94 -2.74 -25.66 -8.45
C GLY A 94 -3.27 -24.30 -7.99
N VAL A 95 -2.41 -23.51 -7.35
CA VAL A 95 -2.68 -22.13 -6.99
C VAL A 95 -2.38 -21.29 -8.23
N MET A 96 -3.35 -20.47 -8.64
CA MET A 96 -3.20 -19.48 -9.70
C MET A 96 -1.99 -18.59 -9.39
N LEU A 97 -0.84 -18.90 -9.99
CA LEU A 97 0.29 -17.98 -10.02
C LEU A 97 -0.12 -16.82 -10.94
N VAL A 98 -0.40 -15.66 -10.35
CA VAL A 98 -0.46 -14.41 -11.12
C VAL A 98 0.94 -14.18 -11.67
N ALA A 99 1.10 -14.33 -12.98
CA ALA A 99 2.39 -14.12 -13.63
C ALA A 99 2.74 -12.62 -13.60
N ASP A 100 3.93 -12.28 -13.14
CA ASP A 100 4.45 -10.89 -13.11
C ASP A 100 4.48 -10.22 -14.49
N ALA A 101 4.48 -11.02 -15.57
CA ALA A 101 4.36 -10.54 -16.93
C ALA A 101 3.49 -11.48 -17.79
N PRO A 102 2.54 -10.96 -18.56
CA PRO A 102 1.76 -11.78 -19.49
C PRO A 102 2.65 -12.27 -20.64
N LYS A 103 2.62 -13.58 -20.92
CA LYS A 103 3.31 -14.17 -22.09
C LYS A 103 2.80 -13.60 -23.42
N GLU A 104 1.55 -13.14 -23.46
CA GLU A 104 0.94 -12.52 -24.62
C GLU A 104 0.61 -11.05 -24.34
N LYS A 105 1.10 -10.14 -25.20
CA LYS A 105 0.71 -8.73 -25.14
C LYS A 105 -0.76 -8.61 -25.54
N TYR A 106 -1.58 -7.98 -24.69
CA TYR A 106 -2.97 -7.65 -25.03
C TYR A 106 -3.01 -6.83 -26.33
N GLN A 107 -3.59 -7.41 -27.38
CA GLN A 107 -3.90 -6.70 -28.62
C GLN A 107 -5.41 -6.51 -28.71
N PRO A 108 -5.92 -5.26 -28.70
CA PRO A 108 -7.34 -5.03 -28.90
C PRO A 108 -7.76 -5.51 -30.30
N LYS A 109 -8.75 -6.41 -30.35
CA LYS A 109 -9.31 -6.89 -31.62
C LYS A 109 -10.03 -5.75 -32.33
N VAL A 110 -9.39 -5.16 -33.33
CA VAL A 110 -10.02 -4.15 -34.19
C VAL A 110 -11.11 -4.83 -35.02
N ARG A 111 -12.39 -4.60 -34.70
CA ARG A 111 -13.51 -5.01 -35.55
C ARG A 111 -13.49 -4.17 -36.82
N LYS A 112 -13.18 -4.79 -37.98
CA LYS A 112 -13.34 -4.13 -39.29
C LYS A 112 -14.82 -3.82 -39.52
N ARG A 113 -15.19 -2.55 -39.57
CA ARG A 113 -16.52 -2.10 -40.01
C ARG A 113 -16.70 -2.46 -41.49
N LYS A 114 -17.70 -3.29 -41.81
CA LYS A 114 -18.16 -3.51 -43.18
C LYS A 114 -18.68 -2.18 -43.73
N LYS A 115 -18.08 -1.67 -44.82
CA LYS A 115 -18.67 -0.57 -45.60
C LYS A 115 -19.99 -1.07 -46.18
N ARG A 116 -21.05 -0.27 -46.02
CA ARG A 116 -22.34 -0.45 -46.70
C ARG A 116 -22.24 0.32 -48.02
N ASP A 117 -22.40 -0.39 -49.12
CA ASP A 117 -22.83 0.15 -50.41
C ASP A 117 -24.23 -0.42 -50.68
#